data_AF-K9Y2J7-F1
#
_entry.id   AF-K9Y2J7-F1
#
_cell.length_a   1.000
_cell.length_b   1.000
_cell.length_c   1.000
_cell.angle_alpha   90.00
_cell.angle_beta   90.00
_cell.angle_gamma   90.00
#
_symmetry.space_group_name_H-M   'P 1'
#
loop_
_entity.id
_entity.type
_entity.pdbx_description
1 polymer ?
#
loop_
_entity_poly.entity_id
_entity_poly.type
_entity_poly.pdbx_seq_one_letter_code
_entity_poly.pdbx_strand_id
1 'polypeptide(L)'
;MNTISTHDRILRVEGRETKFDIVTVSNSLVALLGSYEEAIIVQQIHSWTLDGRGIEIDKKFWFDKSIKDWITEVVPTASDWKMRSYLASLVDKGVLERKHLYKEHHGHNYSPKNRTYYYRLDYEKLSELARRAISNSNNAGGEE
;
A
#
# COMPACT_ATOMS: atom_id res chain seq x y z
N MET A 1 6.98 25.53 20.72
CA MET A 1 8.21 25.07 20.05
C MET A 1 7.98 23.61 19.72
N ASN A 2 8.08 23.21 18.45
CA ASN A 2 8.02 21.79 18.11
C ASN A 2 9.43 21.22 18.29
N THR A 3 9.57 20.28 19.20
CA THR A 3 10.84 19.59 19.46
C THR A 3 10.98 18.44 18.46
N ILE A 4 12.19 18.23 17.95
CA ILE A 4 12.51 17.08 17.10
C ILE A 4 13.04 15.97 18.00
N SER A 5 12.44 14.77 17.95
CA SER A 5 12.90 13.60 18.71
C SER A 5 13.55 12.57 17.78
N THR A 6 14.57 11.86 18.29
CA THR A 6 15.47 10.99 17.50
C THR A 6 15.54 9.54 17.99
N HIS A 7 14.68 9.13 18.94
CA HIS A 7 14.91 7.91 19.73
C HIS A 7 14.86 6.59 18.93
N ASP A 8 14.35 6.56 17.70
CA ASP A 8 14.07 5.31 16.97
C ASP A 8 14.57 5.26 15.50
N ARG A 9 15.68 5.94 15.15
CA ARG A 9 16.15 6.12 13.74
C ARG A 9 15.17 6.90 12.85
N ILE A 10 14.31 7.71 13.46
CA ILE A 10 13.29 8.53 12.79
C ILE A 10 13.38 9.94 13.35
N LEU A 11 13.24 10.92 12.48
CA LEU A 11 12.99 12.30 12.89
C LEU A 11 11.49 12.48 13.04
N ARG A 12 11.02 12.71 14.26
CA ARG A 12 9.61 13.04 14.52
C ARG A 12 9.49 14.50 14.92
N VAL A 13 8.40 15.12 14.48
CA VAL A 13 8.01 16.46 14.90
C VAL A 13 6.94 16.33 15.97
N GLU A 14 7.25 16.73 17.19
CA GLU A 14 6.30 16.64 18.30
C GLU A 14 5.00 17.39 18.01
N GLY A 15 3.86 16.75 18.30
CA GLY A 15 2.51 17.26 18.03
C GLY A 15 2.07 17.14 16.55
N ARG A 16 2.86 16.48 15.71
CA ARG A 16 2.56 16.17 14.30
C ARG A 16 2.76 14.69 13.98
N GLU A 17 2.88 13.87 15.01
CA GLU A 17 3.05 12.43 14.87
C GLU A 17 1.81 11.82 14.24
N THR A 18 2.03 10.93 13.27
CA THR A 18 0.98 10.07 12.75
C THR A 18 1.11 8.69 13.39
N LYS A 19 0.01 7.91 13.42
CA LYS A 19 0.06 6.49 13.83
C LYS A 19 1.02 5.65 12.97
N PHE A 20 1.57 6.22 11.89
CA PHE A 20 2.39 5.57 10.88
C PHE A 20 3.64 6.40 10.54
N ASP A 21 4.27 7.00 11.56
CA ASP A 21 5.61 7.58 11.44
C ASP A 21 6.67 6.47 11.21
N ILE A 22 6.60 5.83 10.03
CA ILE A 22 7.60 5.07 9.24
C ILE A 22 6.81 4.29 8.20
N VAL A 23 7.19 4.47 6.94
CA VAL A 23 7.24 3.38 5.95
C VAL A 23 8.54 3.55 5.19
N THR A 24 9.63 2.92 5.65
CA THR A 24 10.87 2.91 4.88
C THR A 24 10.66 2.04 3.65
N VAL A 25 10.75 2.63 2.47
CA VAL A 25 10.58 1.93 1.20
C VAL A 25 11.96 1.60 0.63
N SER A 26 12.15 0.37 0.19
CA SER A 26 13.39 -0.03 -0.48
C SER A 26 13.47 0.56 -1.89
N ASN A 27 14.65 1.05 -2.29
CA ASN A 27 14.87 1.59 -3.64
C ASN A 27 14.61 0.56 -4.74
N SER A 28 14.82 -0.73 -4.46
CA SER A 28 14.49 -1.82 -5.39
C SER A 28 12.99 -1.92 -5.64
N LEU A 29 12.15 -1.74 -4.62
CA LEU A 29 10.69 -1.71 -4.79
C LEU A 29 10.23 -0.48 -5.57
N VAL A 30 10.85 0.69 -5.31
CA VAL A 30 10.60 1.92 -6.08
C VAL A 30 10.96 1.71 -7.55
N ALA A 31 12.14 1.14 -7.82
CA ALA A 31 12.59 0.85 -9.18
C ALA A 31 11.67 -0.17 -9.88
N LEU A 32 11.22 -1.20 -9.16
CA LEU A 32 10.30 -2.21 -9.69
C LEU A 32 8.94 -1.62 -10.08
N LEU A 33 8.38 -0.74 -9.25
CA LEU A 33 7.05 -0.17 -9.48
C LEU A 33 7.08 1.09 -10.35
N GLY A 34 8.24 1.74 -10.48
CA GLY A 34 8.42 3.00 -11.20
C GLY A 34 7.79 4.21 -10.51
N SER A 35 7.37 4.09 -9.25
CA SER A 35 6.76 5.17 -8.46
C SER A 35 7.09 4.99 -6.98
N TYR A 36 7.53 6.10 -6.37
CA TYR A 36 7.81 6.14 -4.94
C TYR A 36 6.53 6.01 -4.10
N GLU A 37 5.48 6.72 -4.48
CA GLU A 37 4.19 6.72 -3.78
C GLU A 37 3.51 5.36 -3.83
N GLU A 38 3.52 4.69 -4.99
CA GLU A 38 3.00 3.32 -5.10
C GLU A 38 3.79 2.33 -4.25
N ALA A 39 5.11 2.49 -4.19
CA ALA A 39 5.97 1.67 -3.35
C ALA A 39 5.72 1.92 -1.85
N ILE A 40 5.41 3.15 -1.43
CA ILE A 40 4.94 3.44 -0.07
C ILE A 40 3.64 2.69 0.21
N ILE A 41 2.65 2.75 -0.69
CA ILE A 41 1.36 2.08 -0.51
C ILE A 41 1.55 0.56 -0.34
N VAL A 42 2.35 -0.05 -1.21
CA VAL A 42 2.65 -1.50 -1.14
C VAL A 42 3.35 -1.86 0.17
N GLN A 43 4.38 -1.10 0.55
CA GLN A 43 5.12 -1.32 1.78
C GLN A 43 4.24 -1.13 3.02
N GLN A 44 3.33 -0.16 3.00
CA GLN A 44 2.42 0.11 4.10
C GLN A 44 1.40 -1.02 4.28
N ILE A 45 0.82 -1.51 3.18
CA ILE A 45 -0.10 -2.66 3.20
C ILE A 45 0.62 -3.91 3.72
N HIS A 46 1.86 -4.14 3.28
CA HIS A 46 2.68 -5.24 3.79
C HIS A 46 2.89 -5.14 5.31
N SER A 47 3.30 -3.96 5.79
CA SER A 47 3.46 -3.68 7.23
C SER A 47 2.18 -3.93 8.02
N TRP A 48 1.04 -3.40 7.57
CA TRP A 48 -0.25 -3.64 8.24
C TRP A 48 -0.68 -5.10 8.23
N THR A 49 -0.30 -5.85 7.20
CA THR A 49 -0.57 -7.30 7.12
C THR A 49 0.23 -8.04 8.19
N LEU A 50 1.51 -7.71 8.38
CA LEU A 50 2.35 -8.30 9.43
C LEU A 50 1.86 -7.95 10.84
N ASP A 51 1.36 -6.73 11.01
CA ASP A 51 0.78 -6.28 12.27
C ASP A 51 -0.65 -6.82 12.52
N GLY A 52 -1.24 -7.56 11.57
CA GLY A 52 -2.60 -8.09 11.68
C GLY A 52 -3.70 -7.01 11.74
N ARG A 53 -3.45 -5.80 11.20
CA ARG A 53 -4.39 -4.66 11.27
C ARG A 53 -5.52 -4.70 10.24
N GLY A 54 -5.47 -5.63 9.29
CA GLY A 54 -6.50 -5.79 8.27
C GLY A 54 -7.73 -6.50 8.79
N ILE A 55 -8.81 -6.45 8.02
CA ILE A 55 -10.00 -7.28 8.23
C ILE A 55 -9.72 -8.64 7.61
N GLU A 56 -9.79 -9.69 8.42
CA GLU A 56 -9.66 -11.06 7.91
C GLU A 56 -10.98 -11.53 7.29
N ILE A 57 -10.95 -11.81 5.98
CA ILE A 57 -12.07 -12.38 5.22
C ILE A 57 -11.50 -13.54 4.39
N ASP A 58 -12.06 -14.74 4.54
CA ASP A 58 -11.59 -15.96 3.88
C ASP A 58 -10.09 -16.23 4.08
N LYS A 59 -9.60 -16.06 5.33
CA LYS A 59 -8.18 -16.22 5.71
C LYS A 59 -7.22 -15.27 4.99
N LYS A 60 -7.74 -14.14 4.50
CA LYS A 60 -6.96 -13.10 3.83
C LYS A 60 -7.21 -11.76 4.50
N PHE A 61 -6.15 -10.99 4.72
CA PHE A 61 -6.26 -9.64 5.26
C PHE A 61 -6.62 -8.64 4.15
N TRP A 62 -7.64 -7.84 4.42
CA TRP A 62 -8.13 -6.79 3.53
C TRP A 62 -8.18 -5.44 4.25
N PHE A 63 -8.02 -4.36 3.50
CA PHE A 63 -8.01 -2.99 4.00
C PHE A 63 -9.11 -2.17 3.32
N ASP A 64 -10.10 -1.74 4.08
CA ASP A 64 -11.27 -0.96 3.62
C ASP A 64 -11.16 0.52 3.97
N LYS A 65 -10.02 1.11 3.59
CA LYS A 65 -9.72 2.52 3.88
C LYS A 65 -10.39 3.46 2.87
N SER A 66 -10.90 4.58 3.38
CA SER A 66 -11.35 5.68 2.52
C SER A 66 -10.14 6.34 1.85
N ILE A 67 -10.37 7.09 0.75
CA ILE A 67 -9.30 7.86 0.10
C ILE A 67 -8.65 8.86 1.06
N LYS A 68 -9.44 9.43 1.97
CA LYS A 68 -8.91 10.33 3.00
C LYS A 68 -7.97 9.61 3.96
N ASP A 69 -8.33 8.40 4.40
CA ASP A 69 -7.47 7.61 5.29
C ASP A 69 -6.18 7.19 4.58
N TRP A 70 -6.25 6.81 3.31
CA TRP A 70 -5.05 6.54 2.50
C TRP A 70 -4.12 7.76 2.44
N ILE A 71 -4.67 8.96 2.25
CA ILE A 71 -3.87 10.18 2.21
C ILE A 71 -3.28 10.45 3.59
N THR A 72 -4.09 10.50 4.64
CA THR A 72 -3.64 10.90 5.97
C THR A 72 -2.64 9.92 6.58
N GLU A 73 -2.78 8.63 6.29
CA GLU A 73 -1.96 7.58 6.91
C GLU A 73 -0.77 7.14 6.05
N VAL A 74 -0.84 7.28 4.72
CA VAL A 74 0.12 6.61 3.82
C VAL A 74 0.84 7.59 2.91
N VAL A 75 0.12 8.49 2.23
CA VAL A 75 0.72 9.50 1.35
C VAL A 75 0.12 10.88 1.62
N PRO A 76 0.51 11.57 2.72
CA PRO A 76 -0.10 12.84 3.14
C PRO A 76 0.03 13.98 2.13
N THR A 77 0.98 13.87 1.20
CA THR A 77 1.24 14.85 0.14
C THR A 77 0.40 14.60 -1.11
N ALA A 78 -0.34 13.49 -1.20
CA ALA A 78 -1.19 13.18 -2.34
C ALA A 78 -2.51 13.97 -2.29
N SER A 79 -3.00 14.38 -3.46
CA SER A 79 -4.39 14.80 -3.61
C SER A 79 -5.31 13.59 -3.75
N ASP A 80 -6.62 13.77 -3.52
CA ASP A 80 -7.65 12.75 -3.76
C ASP A 80 -7.53 12.09 -5.14
N TRP A 81 -7.29 12.89 -6.18
CA TRP A 81 -7.12 12.37 -7.53
C TRP A 81 -5.85 11.52 -7.67
N LYS A 82 -4.71 12.01 -7.18
CA LYS A 82 -3.45 11.25 -7.24
C LYS A 82 -3.54 9.93 -6.48
N MET A 83 -4.13 9.95 -5.28
CA MET A 83 -4.29 8.74 -4.48
C MET A 83 -5.14 7.69 -5.21
N ARG A 84 -6.25 8.12 -5.85
CA ARG A 84 -7.07 7.22 -6.69
C ARG A 84 -6.26 6.67 -7.86
N SER A 85 -5.45 7.49 -8.51
CA SER A 85 -4.59 7.07 -9.62
C SER A 85 -3.53 6.06 -9.18
N TYR A 86 -2.89 6.25 -8.03
CA TYR A 86 -1.91 5.30 -7.49
C TYR A 86 -2.55 3.95 -7.17
N LEU A 87 -3.71 3.95 -6.49
CA LEU A 87 -4.45 2.72 -6.21
C LEU A 87 -4.92 2.02 -7.48
N ALA A 88 -5.39 2.77 -8.48
CA ALA A 88 -5.80 2.21 -9.77
C ALA A 88 -4.62 1.59 -10.52
N SER A 89 -3.49 2.31 -10.61
CA SER A 89 -2.26 1.81 -11.24
C SER A 89 -1.74 0.52 -10.58
N LEU A 90 -1.75 0.45 -9.25
CA LEU A 90 -1.37 -0.77 -8.52
C LEU A 90 -2.32 -1.94 -8.78
N VAL A 91 -3.62 -1.68 -8.95
CA VAL A 91 -4.61 -2.68 -9.35
C VAL A 91 -4.38 -3.14 -10.79
N ASP A 92 -4.10 -2.20 -11.70
CA ASP A 92 -3.85 -2.50 -13.12
C ASP A 92 -2.56 -3.31 -13.31
N LYS A 93 -1.54 -3.06 -12.47
CA LYS A 93 -0.30 -3.88 -12.38
C LYS A 93 -0.55 -5.26 -11.77
N GLY A 94 -1.73 -5.51 -11.20
CA GLY A 94 -2.07 -6.73 -10.46
C GLY A 94 -1.38 -6.84 -9.11
N VAL A 95 -0.70 -5.79 -8.63
CA VAL A 95 -0.02 -5.78 -7.32
C VAL A 95 -1.04 -5.68 -6.19
N LEU A 96 -2.12 -4.92 -6.41
CA LEU A 96 -3.25 -4.88 -5.50
C LEU A 96 -4.46 -5.60 -6.09
N GLU A 97 -5.08 -6.43 -5.27
CA GLU A 97 -6.44 -6.88 -5.52
C GLU A 97 -7.43 -5.90 -4.91
N ARG A 98 -8.46 -5.55 -5.68
CA ARG A 98 -9.57 -4.68 -5.24
C ARG A 98 -10.90 -5.41 -5.36
N LYS A 99 -11.66 -5.47 -4.27
CA LYS A 99 -13.00 -6.10 -4.22
C LYS A 99 -14.01 -5.28 -3.44
N HIS A 100 -15.29 -5.51 -3.67
CA HIS A 100 -16.35 -5.07 -2.77
C HIS A 100 -16.67 -6.25 -1.84
N LEU A 101 -16.26 -6.15 -0.57
CA LEU A 101 -16.40 -7.24 0.42
C LEU A 101 -17.29 -6.86 1.60
N TYR A 102 -18.11 -5.82 1.43
CA TYR A 102 -18.91 -5.28 2.53
C TYR A 102 -19.95 -6.30 3.04
N LYS A 103 -20.50 -7.12 2.15
CA LYS A 103 -21.45 -8.18 2.52
C LYS A 103 -20.76 -9.29 3.32
N GLU A 104 -19.58 -9.70 2.88
CA GLU A 104 -18.74 -10.72 3.50
C GLU A 104 -18.27 -10.25 4.89
N HIS A 105 -17.91 -8.97 5.01
CA HIS A 105 -17.49 -8.37 6.28
C HIS A 105 -18.64 -8.21 7.29
N HIS A 106 -19.83 -7.79 6.85
CA HIS A 106 -20.94 -7.43 7.76
C HIS A 106 -22.10 -8.44 7.83
N GLY A 107 -22.06 -9.51 7.04
CA GLY A 107 -23.07 -10.56 7.04
C GLY A 107 -24.49 -10.02 6.81
N HIS A 108 -25.40 -10.32 7.74
CA HIS A 108 -26.81 -9.93 7.66
C HIS A 108 -27.08 -8.43 7.93
N ASN A 109 -26.11 -7.69 8.48
CA ASN A 109 -26.24 -6.26 8.79
C ASN A 109 -25.78 -5.35 7.63
N TYR A 110 -25.79 -5.85 6.39
CA TYR A 110 -25.27 -5.13 5.26
C TYR A 110 -26.26 -4.08 4.71
N SER A 111 -25.78 -2.84 4.54
CA SER A 111 -26.40 -1.83 3.66
C SER A 111 -26.01 -2.09 2.21
N PRO A 112 -26.97 -2.42 1.30
CA PRO A 112 -26.68 -2.76 -0.10
C PRO A 112 -26.04 -1.62 -0.91
N LYS A 113 -26.16 -0.39 -0.42
CA LYS A 113 -25.61 0.80 -1.09
C LYS A 113 -24.15 1.05 -0.75
N ASN A 114 -23.59 0.34 0.23
CA ASN A 114 -22.19 0.52 0.59
C ASN A 114 -21.29 -0.13 -0.47
N ARG A 115 -20.55 0.71 -1.18
CA ARG A 115 -19.60 0.34 -2.24
C ARG A 115 -18.15 0.57 -1.80
N THR A 116 -17.83 0.42 -0.52
CA THR A 116 -16.44 0.50 -0.05
C THR A 116 -15.60 -0.55 -0.77
N TYR A 117 -14.43 -0.14 -1.23
CA TYR A 117 -13.44 -1.03 -1.80
C TYR A 117 -12.52 -1.56 -0.72
N TYR A 118 -12.24 -2.84 -0.80
CA TYR A 118 -11.29 -3.58 0.02
C TYR A 118 -10.06 -3.85 -0.83
N TYR A 119 -8.89 -3.55 -0.31
CA TYR A 119 -7.61 -3.76 -0.97
C TYR A 119 -6.80 -4.82 -0.24
N ARG A 120 -6.08 -5.65 -0.98
CA ARG A 120 -5.02 -6.51 -0.43
C ARG A 120 -3.84 -6.60 -1.38
N LEU A 121 -2.67 -6.92 -0.84
CA LEU A 121 -1.49 -7.18 -1.65
C LEU A 121 -1.57 -8.57 -2.28
N ASP A 122 -1.26 -8.65 -3.57
CA ASP A 122 -1.01 -9.90 -4.29
C ASP A 122 0.50 -10.15 -4.34
N TYR A 123 0.99 -10.93 -3.38
CA TYR A 123 2.41 -11.27 -3.28
C TYR A 123 2.90 -12.12 -4.44
N GLU A 124 2.04 -12.93 -5.06
CA GLU A 124 2.42 -13.77 -6.20
C GLU A 124 2.67 -12.89 -7.42
N LYS A 125 1.77 -11.93 -7.69
CA LYS A 125 1.94 -10.96 -8.77
C LYS A 125 3.13 -10.03 -8.55
N LEU A 126 3.33 -9.54 -7.32
CA LEU A 126 4.51 -8.74 -7.00
C LEU A 126 5.82 -9.52 -7.23
N SER A 127 5.85 -10.79 -6.84
CA SER A 127 7.00 -11.68 -7.06
C SER A 127 7.24 -12.01 -8.53
N GLU A 128 6.16 -12.15 -9.31
CA GLU A 128 6.22 -12.33 -10.76
C GLU A 128 6.82 -11.11 -11.47
N LEU A 129 6.37 -9.90 -11.09
CA LEU A 129 6.93 -8.65 -11.60
C LEU A 129 8.43 -8.54 -11.30
N ALA A 130 8.84 -8.84 -10.07
CA ALA A 130 10.25 -8.82 -9.69
C ALA A 130 11.10 -9.79 -10.54
N ARG A 131 10.63 -11.03 -10.73
CA ARG A 131 11.32 -12.03 -11.56
C ARG A 131 11.44 -11.58 -13.02
N ARG A 132 10.39 -11.01 -13.60
CA ARG A 132 10.41 -10.47 -14.97
C ARG A 132 11.39 -9.30 -15.09
N ALA A 133 11.40 -8.39 -14.13
CA ALA A 133 12.32 -7.26 -14.12
C ALA A 133 13.79 -7.73 -14.08
N ILE A 134 14.12 -8.70 -13.22
CA ILE A 134 15.46 -9.29 -13.12
C ILE A 134 15.85 -9.99 -14.43
N SER A 135 14.95 -10.77 -15.03
CA SER A 135 15.21 -11.45 -16.30
C SER A 135 15.49 -10.47 -17.44
N ASN A 136 14.75 -9.36 -17.51
CA ASN A 136 14.94 -8.36 -18.54
C ASN A 136 16.28 -7.63 -18.40
N SER A 137 16.70 -7.31 -17.16
CA SER A 137 17.99 -6.70 -16.89
C SER A 137 19.17 -7.59 -17.30
N ASN A 138 19.06 -8.90 -17.09
CA ASN A 138 20.11 -9.86 -17.48
C ASN A 138 20.25 -10.00 -19.00
N ASN A 139 19.14 -9.89 -19.75
CA ASN A 139 19.17 -9.96 -21.21
C ASN A 139 19.72 -8.68 -21.85
N ALA A 140 19.52 -7.52 -21.24
CA ALA A 140 20.03 -6.24 -21.74
C ALA A 140 21.55 -6.04 -21.53
N GLY A 141 22.17 -6.77 -20.60
CA GLY A 141 23.61 -6.71 -20.31
C GLY A 141 24.47 -7.74 -21.05
N GLY A 142 23.89 -8.53 -21.95
CA GLY A 142 24.58 -9.58 -22.71
C GLY A 142 24.91 -9.21 -24.16
N GLU A 143 24.70 -7.95 -24.56
CA GLU A 143 24.96 -7.44 -25.92
C GLU A 143 26.24 -6.57 -26.02
N GLU A 144 27.13 -6.63 -25.02
CA GLU A 144 28.44 -5.95 -25.05
C GLU A 144 29.60 -6.84 -25.51
#